data_AF-A0A950AVP4-F1
#
_entry.id   AF-A0A950AVP4-F1
#
_cell.length_a   1.000
_cell.length_b   1.000
_cell.length_c   1.000
_cell.angle_alpha   90.00
_cell.angle_beta   90.00
_cell.angle_gamma   90.00
#
_symmetry.space_group_name_H-M   'P 1'
#
loop_
_entity.id
_entity.type
_entity.pdbx_description
1 polymer ?
#
loop_
_entity_poly.entity_id
_entity_poly.type
_entity_poly.pdbx_seq_one_letter_code
_entity_poly.pdbx_strand_id
1 'polypeptide(L)'
;AFCWAHVRRDFLSVARSWPDQEAWALGWVERIGALYACNDRRLDAPRATAEFAACDQEVRRSVAAMEQHREAELAEPGLHPVRRPVLESLRHHWPGLTVFVEHPEVPMDNNTAERSERGPVVGRKNSYGSGAVWSGRLAAMLFSLFQTLALWGINPRVWLRAYLTACAESGGRAPAQPEALLPWNLTEDQRRAWSLEPPSDDSSECGTGAADGGSGLSEEESTVPTVDREVSHRGGDQRAPDAVRPAHGFTEAIRAGGESRPFREQG
;
A
#
# COMPACT_ATOMS: atom_id res chain seq x y z
N ALA A 1 -11.38 -7.95 -0.65
CA ALA A 1 -11.50 -6.55 -0.24
C ALA A 1 -12.60 -5.90 -1.07
N PHE A 2 -13.54 -5.23 -0.45
CA PHE A 2 -14.65 -4.57 -1.16
C PHE A 2 -14.28 -3.10 -1.34
N CYS A 3 -14.23 -2.64 -2.59
CA CYS A 3 -13.95 -1.23 -2.89
C CYS A 3 -14.79 -0.73 -4.07
N TRP A 4 -15.00 0.58 -4.10
CA TRP A 4 -15.82 1.23 -5.12
C TRP A 4 -15.19 1.13 -6.51
N ALA A 5 -13.85 1.06 -6.64
CA ALA A 5 -13.20 0.80 -7.92
C ALA A 5 -13.57 -0.57 -8.53
N HIS A 6 -13.78 -1.61 -7.72
CA HIS A 6 -14.22 -2.92 -8.20
C HIS A 6 -15.68 -2.86 -8.67
N VAL A 7 -16.56 -2.27 -7.87
CA VAL A 7 -17.97 -2.07 -8.24
C VAL A 7 -18.07 -1.29 -9.56
N ARG A 8 -17.32 -0.20 -9.70
CA ARG A 8 -17.26 0.59 -10.94
C ARG A 8 -16.81 -0.25 -12.14
N ARG A 9 -15.84 -1.15 -11.94
CA ARG A 9 -15.35 -2.05 -12.99
C ARG A 9 -16.42 -3.06 -13.41
N ASP A 10 -17.21 -3.59 -12.49
CA ASP A 10 -18.29 -4.54 -12.79
C ASP A 10 -19.35 -3.89 -13.69
N PHE A 11 -19.78 -2.65 -13.38
CA PHE A 11 -20.68 -1.90 -14.24
C PHE A 11 -20.05 -1.58 -15.61
N LEU A 12 -18.78 -1.16 -15.67
CA LEU A 12 -18.08 -0.96 -16.94
C LEU A 12 -17.93 -2.26 -17.75
N SER A 13 -17.88 -3.42 -17.09
CA SER A 13 -17.89 -4.71 -17.78
C SER A 13 -19.24 -4.96 -18.44
N VAL A 14 -20.35 -4.67 -17.74
CA VAL A 14 -21.69 -4.76 -18.35
C VAL A 14 -21.79 -3.83 -19.55
N ALA A 15 -21.38 -2.56 -19.39
CA ALA A 15 -21.45 -1.56 -20.46
C ALA A 15 -20.74 -2.02 -21.74
N ARG A 16 -19.57 -2.66 -21.59
CA ARG A 16 -18.77 -3.15 -22.72
C ARG A 16 -19.29 -4.44 -23.34
N SER A 17 -19.86 -5.33 -22.52
CA SER A 17 -20.32 -6.65 -22.99
C SER A 17 -21.77 -6.64 -23.49
N TRP A 18 -22.57 -5.65 -23.12
CA TRP A 18 -24.00 -5.58 -23.42
C TRP A 18 -24.39 -4.17 -23.86
N PRO A 19 -24.29 -3.85 -25.17
CA PRO A 19 -24.58 -2.52 -25.70
C PRO A 19 -25.97 -1.99 -25.33
N ASP A 20 -27.00 -2.84 -25.36
CA ASP A 20 -28.37 -2.47 -24.98
C ASP A 20 -28.51 -2.09 -23.48
N GLN A 21 -27.50 -2.39 -22.66
CA GLN A 21 -27.43 -2.08 -21.24
C GLN A 21 -26.36 -1.02 -20.92
N GLU A 22 -25.70 -0.44 -21.94
CA GLU A 22 -24.61 0.52 -21.77
C GLU A 22 -25.07 1.76 -20.99
N ALA A 23 -26.14 2.42 -21.44
CA ALA A 23 -26.64 3.63 -20.79
C ALA A 23 -27.01 3.40 -19.32
N TRP A 24 -27.61 2.24 -19.01
CA TRP A 24 -27.93 1.85 -17.63
C TRP A 24 -26.66 1.69 -16.78
N ALA A 25 -25.68 0.95 -17.30
CA ALA A 25 -24.43 0.68 -16.59
C ALA A 25 -23.62 1.97 -16.38
N LEU A 26 -23.56 2.85 -17.38
CA LEU A 26 -22.90 4.15 -17.27
C LEU A 26 -23.61 5.07 -16.27
N GLY A 27 -24.94 5.00 -16.15
CA GLY A 27 -25.67 5.71 -15.10
C GLY A 27 -25.22 5.30 -13.68
N TRP A 28 -24.91 4.03 -13.45
CA TRP A 28 -24.31 3.57 -12.20
C TRP A 28 -22.87 4.05 -12.02
N VAL A 29 -22.06 4.04 -13.09
CA VAL A 29 -20.68 4.58 -13.08
C VAL A 29 -20.67 6.07 -12.72
N GLU A 30 -21.62 6.85 -13.25
CA GLU A 30 -21.79 8.27 -12.94
C GLU A 30 -22.16 8.50 -11.48
N ARG A 31 -23.09 7.71 -10.91
CA ARG A 31 -23.45 7.78 -9.48
C ARG A 31 -22.25 7.49 -8.59
N ILE A 32 -21.45 6.50 -8.95
CA ILE A 32 -20.21 6.18 -8.24
C ILE A 32 -19.24 7.37 -8.34
N GLY A 33 -19.06 7.95 -9.53
CA GLY A 33 -18.22 9.14 -9.73
C GLY A 33 -18.67 10.35 -8.91
N ALA A 34 -19.98 10.59 -8.83
CA ALA A 34 -20.56 11.64 -8.00
C ALA A 34 -20.30 11.39 -6.51
N LEU A 35 -20.37 10.13 -6.06
CA LEU A 35 -20.05 9.77 -4.68
C LEU A 35 -18.58 10.07 -4.34
N TYR A 36 -17.64 9.74 -5.24
CA TYR A 36 -16.24 10.14 -5.07
C TYR A 36 -16.09 11.66 -4.96
N ALA A 37 -16.70 12.42 -5.87
CA ALA A 37 -16.61 13.88 -5.84
C ALA A 37 -17.24 14.49 -4.56
N CYS A 38 -18.30 13.89 -4.03
CA CYS A 38 -18.86 14.29 -2.73
C CYS A 38 -17.90 13.98 -1.58
N ASN A 39 -17.27 12.80 -1.61
CA ASN A 39 -16.31 12.42 -0.57
C ASN A 39 -15.02 13.25 -0.62
N ASP A 40 -14.50 13.57 -1.80
CA ASP A 40 -13.30 14.40 -1.96
C ASP A 40 -13.53 15.78 -1.35
N ARG A 41 -14.67 16.43 -1.67
CA ARG A 41 -15.06 17.70 -1.04
C ARG A 41 -15.17 17.61 0.48
N ARG A 42 -15.67 16.48 1.00
CA ARG A 42 -15.73 16.23 2.44
C ARG A 42 -14.34 16.12 3.06
N LEU A 43 -13.37 15.52 2.36
CA LEU A 43 -12.00 15.36 2.84
C LEU A 43 -11.18 16.66 2.74
N ASP A 44 -11.49 17.52 1.77
CA ASP A 44 -10.90 18.86 1.65
C ASP A 44 -11.38 19.82 2.74
N ALA A 45 -12.60 19.61 3.25
CA ALA A 45 -13.16 20.42 4.33
C ALA A 45 -12.49 20.12 5.68
N PRO A 46 -12.07 21.15 6.45
CA PRO A 46 -11.47 20.92 7.77
C PRO A 46 -12.45 20.23 8.72
N ARG A 47 -11.98 19.20 9.43
CA ARG A 47 -12.80 18.44 10.38
C ARG A 47 -13.40 19.35 11.47
N ALA A 48 -14.56 18.96 11.98
CA ALA A 48 -15.31 19.69 13.02
C ALA A 48 -15.77 21.11 12.61
N THR A 49 -15.90 21.38 11.31
CA THR A 49 -16.51 22.60 10.78
C THR A 49 -17.93 22.37 10.27
N ALA A 50 -18.70 23.45 10.13
CA ALA A 50 -20.02 23.41 9.50
C ALA A 50 -19.95 22.99 8.03
N GLU A 51 -18.86 23.35 7.33
CA GLU A 51 -18.59 22.92 5.95
C GLU A 51 -18.43 21.42 5.87
N PHE A 52 -17.59 20.83 6.73
CA PHE A 52 -17.45 19.37 6.82
C PHE A 52 -18.79 18.69 7.10
N ALA A 53 -19.59 19.22 8.04
CA ALA A 53 -20.90 18.65 8.35
C ALA A 53 -21.87 18.67 7.15
N ALA A 54 -21.86 19.75 6.36
CA ALA A 54 -22.66 19.85 5.15
C ALA A 54 -22.21 18.86 4.07
N CYS A 55 -20.89 18.73 3.85
CA CYS A 55 -20.32 17.75 2.92
C CYS A 55 -20.58 16.31 3.37
N ASP A 56 -20.46 16.02 4.67
CA ASP A 56 -20.77 14.70 5.24
C ASP A 56 -22.25 14.33 5.05
N GLN A 57 -23.15 15.29 5.24
CA GLN A 57 -24.57 15.09 4.97
C GLN A 57 -24.86 14.84 3.48
N GLU A 58 -24.11 15.47 2.56
CA GLU A 58 -24.21 15.19 1.12
C GLU A 58 -23.73 13.76 0.80
N VAL A 59 -22.61 13.31 1.36
CA VAL A 59 -22.13 11.93 1.20
C VAL A 59 -23.18 10.93 1.69
N ARG A 60 -23.72 11.13 2.90
CA ARG A 60 -24.75 10.26 3.47
C ARG A 60 -26.01 10.21 2.61
N ARG A 61 -26.45 11.36 2.07
CA ARG A 61 -27.59 11.43 1.14
C ARG A 61 -27.30 10.68 -0.16
N SER A 62 -26.11 10.85 -0.73
CA SER A 62 -25.70 10.15 -1.95
C SER A 62 -25.70 8.64 -1.75
N VAL A 63 -25.15 8.15 -0.63
CA VAL A 63 -25.14 6.72 -0.29
C VAL A 63 -26.56 6.19 -0.11
N ALA A 64 -27.40 6.87 0.67
CA ALA A 64 -28.78 6.47 0.90
C ALA A 64 -29.60 6.43 -0.41
N ALA A 65 -29.41 7.41 -1.30
CA ALA A 65 -30.07 7.44 -2.60
C ALA A 65 -29.64 6.26 -3.50
N MET A 66 -28.35 5.92 -3.49
CA MET A 66 -27.84 4.77 -4.25
C MET A 66 -28.38 3.44 -3.70
N GLU A 67 -28.50 3.29 -2.38
CA GLU A 67 -29.12 2.12 -1.77
C GLU A 67 -30.59 1.98 -2.16
N GLN A 68 -31.36 3.04 -2.03
CA GLN A 68 -32.77 3.05 -2.42
C GLN A 68 -32.95 2.73 -3.89
N HIS A 69 -32.10 3.30 -4.76
CA HIS A 69 -32.11 3.04 -6.19
C HIS A 69 -31.82 1.58 -6.52
N ARG A 70 -30.81 0.98 -5.86
CA ARG A 70 -30.48 -0.45 -6.00
C ARG A 70 -31.67 -1.33 -5.61
N GLU A 71 -32.29 -1.08 -4.46
CA GLU A 71 -33.42 -1.89 -3.99
C GLU A 71 -34.64 -1.75 -4.90
N ALA A 72 -34.90 -0.54 -5.40
CA ALA A 72 -35.98 -0.30 -6.35
C ALA A 72 -35.78 -1.09 -7.66
N GLU A 73 -34.56 -1.09 -8.21
CA GLU A 73 -34.26 -1.89 -9.41
C GLU A 73 -34.35 -3.39 -9.15
N LEU A 74 -33.86 -3.88 -8.02
CA LEU A 74 -33.92 -5.31 -7.67
C LEU A 74 -35.36 -5.83 -7.48
N ALA A 75 -36.27 -4.96 -7.06
CA ALA A 75 -37.70 -5.26 -6.91
C ALA A 75 -38.47 -5.27 -8.23
N GLU A 76 -37.89 -4.81 -9.35
CA GLU A 76 -38.55 -4.77 -10.65
C GLU A 76 -38.80 -6.20 -11.19
N PRO A 77 -40.05 -6.59 -11.47
CA PRO A 77 -40.38 -7.94 -11.95
C PRO A 77 -39.76 -8.31 -13.29
N GLY A 78 -39.43 -7.30 -14.12
CA GLY A 78 -38.85 -7.44 -15.45
C GLY A 78 -37.35 -7.14 -15.52
N LEU A 79 -36.64 -7.09 -14.38
CA LEU A 79 -35.23 -6.72 -14.36
C LEU A 79 -34.40 -7.61 -15.29
N HIS A 80 -33.66 -6.97 -16.20
CA HIS A 80 -32.83 -7.67 -17.18
C HIS A 80 -31.81 -8.61 -16.50
N PRO A 81 -31.61 -9.84 -17.01
CA PRO A 81 -30.81 -10.88 -16.33
C PRO A 81 -29.36 -10.50 -16.06
N VAL A 82 -28.79 -9.59 -16.85
CA VAL A 82 -27.41 -9.09 -16.67
C VAL A 82 -27.28 -8.09 -15.53
N ARG A 83 -28.35 -7.35 -15.21
CA ARG A 83 -28.33 -6.32 -14.15
C ARG A 83 -28.35 -6.97 -12.77
N ARG A 84 -29.17 -8.01 -12.60
CA ARG A 84 -29.43 -8.67 -11.31
C ARG A 84 -28.15 -9.13 -10.59
N PRO A 85 -27.21 -9.88 -11.21
CA PRO A 85 -26.00 -10.33 -10.52
C PRO A 85 -25.12 -9.17 -10.01
N VAL A 86 -25.01 -8.09 -10.78
CA VAL A 86 -24.18 -6.94 -10.43
C VAL A 86 -24.82 -6.14 -9.29
N LEU A 87 -26.14 -5.95 -9.31
CA LEU A 87 -26.88 -5.29 -8.24
C LEU A 87 -26.91 -6.13 -6.95
N GLU A 88 -27.04 -7.46 -7.06
CA GLU A 88 -26.98 -8.37 -5.92
C GLU A 88 -25.58 -8.40 -5.29
N SER A 89 -24.52 -8.40 -6.12
CA SER A 89 -23.14 -8.23 -5.66
C SER A 89 -22.97 -6.89 -4.92
N LEU A 90 -23.46 -5.79 -5.49
CA LEU A 90 -23.45 -4.48 -4.84
C LEU A 90 -24.18 -4.50 -3.49
N ARG A 91 -25.36 -5.14 -3.41
CA ARG A 91 -26.13 -5.29 -2.17
C ARG A 91 -25.36 -6.12 -1.14
N HIS A 92 -24.78 -7.23 -1.55
CA HIS A 92 -24.04 -8.13 -0.66
C HIS A 92 -22.83 -7.44 -0.02
N HIS A 93 -22.12 -6.61 -0.80
CA HIS A 93 -20.90 -5.93 -0.35
C HIS A 93 -21.15 -4.55 0.29
N TRP A 94 -22.41 -4.08 0.32
CA TRP A 94 -22.79 -2.74 0.78
C TRP A 94 -22.25 -2.35 2.17
N PRO A 95 -22.30 -3.23 3.20
CA PRO A 95 -21.79 -2.88 4.51
C PRO A 95 -20.29 -2.56 4.50
N GLY A 96 -19.51 -3.24 3.66
CA GLY A 96 -18.07 -2.97 3.51
C GLY A 96 -17.79 -1.70 2.68
N LEU A 97 -18.58 -1.48 1.64
CA LEU A 97 -18.44 -0.31 0.75
C LEU A 97 -18.78 1.02 1.44
N THR A 98 -19.55 1.00 2.52
CA THR A 98 -20.04 2.21 3.21
C THR A 98 -19.29 2.54 4.50
N VAL A 99 -18.25 1.78 4.87
CA VAL A 99 -17.45 2.02 6.09
C VAL A 99 -16.87 3.45 6.13
N PHE A 100 -16.44 3.98 4.99
CA PHE A 100 -15.85 5.32 4.89
C PHE A 100 -16.82 6.46 5.28
N VAL A 101 -18.12 6.19 5.29
CA VAL A 101 -19.15 7.17 5.68
C VAL A 101 -19.01 7.49 7.16
N GLU A 102 -18.87 6.47 8.00
CA GLU A 102 -18.66 6.65 9.45
C GLU A 102 -17.19 6.90 9.80
N HIS A 103 -16.27 6.42 8.97
CA HIS A 103 -14.82 6.53 9.18
C HIS A 103 -14.15 7.24 7.99
N PRO A 104 -14.14 8.58 7.92
CA PRO A 104 -13.61 9.32 6.78
C PRO A 104 -12.13 9.05 6.45
N GLU A 105 -11.37 8.57 7.43
CA GLU A 105 -9.98 8.11 7.29
C GLU A 105 -9.82 6.80 6.51
N VAL A 106 -10.89 6.02 6.36
CA VAL A 106 -10.89 4.80 5.55
C VAL A 106 -11.11 5.20 4.10
N PRO A 107 -10.15 4.93 3.18
CA PRO A 107 -10.34 5.24 1.78
C PRO A 107 -11.48 4.42 1.15
N MET A 108 -12.19 5.00 0.19
CA MET A 108 -13.19 4.29 -0.62
C MET A 108 -12.59 3.14 -1.46
N ASP A 109 -11.27 3.20 -1.69
CA ASP A 109 -10.52 2.23 -2.48
C ASP A 109 -9.46 1.48 -1.70
N ASN A 110 -9.38 0.17 -1.97
CA ASN A 110 -8.35 -0.71 -1.38
C ASN A 110 -7.02 -0.69 -2.16
N ASN A 111 -6.81 0.29 -3.04
CA ASN A 111 -5.65 0.34 -3.94
C ASN A 111 -4.32 0.29 -3.18
N THR A 112 -4.22 0.92 -2.01
CA THR A 112 -3.00 0.92 -1.21
C THR A 112 -2.67 -0.48 -0.68
N ALA A 113 -3.65 -1.21 -0.14
CA ALA A 113 -3.42 -2.57 0.35
C ALA A 113 -3.16 -3.55 -0.81
N GLU A 114 -3.88 -3.41 -1.93
CA GLU A 114 -3.62 -4.23 -3.13
C GLU A 114 -2.21 -4.00 -3.68
N ARG A 115 -1.72 -2.75 -3.65
CA ARG A 115 -0.35 -2.44 -4.06
C ARG A 115 0.68 -3.02 -3.09
N SER A 116 0.46 -2.97 -1.78
CA SER A 116 1.39 -3.54 -0.80
C SER A 116 1.48 -5.07 -0.89
N GLU A 117 0.40 -5.74 -1.29
CA GLU A 117 0.37 -7.18 -1.53
C GLU A 117 1.08 -7.63 -2.83
N ARG A 118 1.36 -6.72 -3.78
CA ARG A 118 2.05 -7.07 -5.03
C ARG A 118 3.45 -7.64 -4.79
N GLY A 119 4.19 -7.08 -3.83
CA GLY A 119 5.54 -7.55 -3.48
C GLY A 119 5.56 -9.04 -3.10
N PRO A 120 4.76 -9.45 -2.10
CA PRO A 120 4.57 -10.86 -1.76
C PRO A 120 4.11 -11.75 -2.93
N VAL A 121 3.16 -11.29 -3.74
CA VAL A 121 2.64 -12.06 -4.89
C VAL A 121 3.71 -12.30 -5.95
N VAL A 122 4.50 -11.28 -6.30
CA VAL A 122 5.64 -11.40 -7.23
C VAL A 122 6.72 -12.29 -6.61
N GLY A 123 7.02 -12.10 -5.32
CA GLY A 123 7.99 -12.92 -4.60
C GLY A 123 7.64 -14.41 -4.63
N ARG A 124 6.36 -14.77 -4.40
CA ARG A 124 5.87 -16.15 -4.52
C ARG A 124 6.10 -16.73 -5.92
N LYS A 125 5.89 -15.94 -6.99
CA LYS A 125 6.15 -16.40 -8.36
C LYS A 125 7.64 -16.67 -8.58
N ASN A 126 8.52 -15.84 -8.03
CA ASN A 126 9.96 -15.98 -8.17
C ASN A 126 10.53 -17.15 -7.35
N SER A 127 9.96 -17.43 -6.18
CA SER A 127 10.42 -18.49 -5.28
C SER A 127 9.70 -19.83 -5.48
N TYR A 128 8.73 -19.91 -6.41
CA TYR A 128 7.80 -21.03 -6.57
C TYR A 128 7.03 -21.39 -5.28
N GLY A 129 6.83 -20.41 -4.38
CA GLY A 129 6.15 -20.58 -3.10
C GLY A 129 7.04 -21.15 -1.99
N SER A 130 6.39 -21.78 -1.00
CA SER A 130 7.03 -22.33 0.19
C SER A 130 6.79 -23.83 0.26
N GLY A 131 7.86 -24.64 0.26
CA GLY A 131 7.77 -26.10 0.37
C GLY A 131 7.50 -26.61 1.78
N ALA A 132 7.46 -25.73 2.78
CA ALA A 132 7.19 -26.08 4.17
C ALA A 132 6.40 -24.96 4.88
N VAL A 133 5.63 -25.32 5.91
CA VAL A 133 4.82 -24.35 6.68
C VAL A 133 5.70 -23.30 7.36
N TRP A 134 6.85 -23.71 7.91
CA TRP A 134 7.76 -22.77 8.59
C TRP A 134 8.32 -21.72 7.63
N SER A 135 8.63 -22.09 6.38
CA SER A 135 9.17 -21.15 5.39
C SER A 135 8.09 -20.19 4.90
N GLY A 136 6.83 -20.65 4.82
CA GLY A 136 5.68 -19.77 4.57
C GLY A 136 5.47 -18.74 5.69
N ARG A 137 5.58 -19.17 6.95
CA ARG A 137 5.51 -18.25 8.11
C ARG A 137 6.66 -17.23 8.11
N LEU A 138 7.88 -17.68 7.82
CA LEU A 138 9.04 -16.80 7.73
C LEU A 138 8.86 -15.76 6.61
N ALA A 139 8.41 -16.18 5.43
CA ALA A 139 8.14 -15.27 4.32
C ALA A 139 7.09 -14.22 4.71
N ALA A 140 5.99 -14.61 5.34
CA ALA A 140 4.95 -13.69 5.82
C ALA A 140 5.50 -12.67 6.83
N MET A 141 6.34 -13.10 7.78
CA MET A 141 7.00 -12.21 8.73
C MET A 141 7.93 -11.20 8.03
N LEU A 142 8.77 -11.66 7.11
CA LEU A 142 9.70 -10.80 6.38
C LEU A 142 8.99 -9.79 5.48
N PHE A 143 7.93 -10.21 4.77
CA PHE A 143 7.13 -9.28 3.98
C PHE A 143 6.47 -8.20 4.85
N SER A 144 5.94 -8.59 6.00
CA SER A 144 5.33 -7.65 6.95
C SER A 144 6.35 -6.65 7.50
N LEU A 145 7.55 -7.14 7.85
CA LEU A 145 8.67 -6.30 8.29
C LEU A 145 9.08 -5.30 7.21
N PHE A 146 9.33 -5.76 5.98
CA PHE A 146 9.76 -4.88 4.90
C PHE A 146 8.70 -3.86 4.47
N GLN A 147 7.41 -4.23 4.50
CA GLN A 147 6.32 -3.27 4.31
C GLN A 147 6.30 -2.21 5.42
N THR A 148 6.55 -2.61 6.67
CA THR A 148 6.67 -1.66 7.78
C THR A 148 7.84 -0.69 7.56
N LEU A 149 9.01 -1.19 7.16
CA LEU A 149 10.17 -0.34 6.85
C LEU A 149 9.85 0.65 5.71
N ALA A 150 9.20 0.17 4.64
CA ALA A 150 8.82 1.01 3.51
C ALA A 150 7.82 2.11 3.89
N LEU A 151 6.83 1.80 4.74
CA LEU A 151 5.88 2.79 5.26
C LEU A 151 6.55 3.89 6.09
N TRP A 152 7.68 3.58 6.72
CA TRP A 152 8.50 4.52 7.49
C TRP A 152 9.61 5.19 6.66
N GLY A 153 9.63 4.98 5.34
CA GLY A 153 10.66 5.56 4.48
C GLY A 153 12.06 4.96 4.67
N ILE A 154 12.18 3.79 5.30
CA ILE A 154 13.47 3.15 5.63
C ILE A 154 13.84 2.13 4.55
N ASN A 155 15.08 2.20 4.07
CA ASN A 155 15.66 1.29 3.09
C ASN A 155 15.84 -0.12 3.70
N PRO A 156 15.07 -1.12 3.24
CA PRO A 156 15.12 -2.46 3.83
C PRO A 156 16.49 -3.12 3.75
N ARG A 157 17.29 -2.82 2.72
CA ARG A 157 18.62 -3.40 2.54
C ARG A 157 19.60 -2.84 3.56
N VAL A 158 19.56 -1.53 3.81
CA VAL A 158 20.41 -0.87 4.81
C VAL A 158 20.06 -1.36 6.21
N TRP A 159 18.76 -1.41 6.52
CA TRP A 159 18.25 -1.94 7.78
C TRP A 159 18.67 -3.39 8.01
N LEU A 160 18.48 -4.27 7.01
CA LEU A 160 18.81 -5.69 7.13
C LEU A 160 20.31 -5.89 7.34
N ARG A 161 21.15 -5.10 6.66
CA ARG A 161 22.61 -5.11 6.90
C ARG A 161 22.92 -4.73 8.35
N ALA A 162 22.34 -3.65 8.87
CA ALA A 162 22.55 -3.22 10.25
C ALA A 162 22.12 -4.31 11.26
N TYR A 163 20.96 -4.93 11.05
CA TYR A 163 20.48 -6.03 11.90
C TYR A 163 21.41 -7.25 11.87
N LEU A 164 21.82 -7.70 10.68
CA LEU A 164 22.72 -8.85 10.55
C LEU A 164 24.11 -8.57 11.11
N THR A 165 24.62 -7.34 10.99
CA THR A 165 25.86 -6.91 11.65
C THR A 165 25.73 -6.99 13.17
N ALA A 166 24.64 -6.47 13.75
CA ALA A 166 24.39 -6.56 15.18
C ALA A 166 24.27 -8.02 15.67
N CYS A 167 23.69 -8.91 14.85
CA CYS A 167 23.67 -10.35 15.15
C CYS A 167 25.08 -10.97 15.15
N ALA A 168 25.92 -10.61 14.18
CA ALA A 168 27.29 -11.10 14.10
C ALA A 168 28.12 -10.65 15.32
N GLU A 169 27.97 -9.38 15.73
CA GLU A 169 28.59 -8.83 16.94
C GLU A 169 28.09 -9.51 18.22
N SER A 170 26.84 -9.98 18.20
CA SER A 170 26.22 -10.75 19.31
C SER A 170 26.49 -12.26 19.24
N GLY A 171 27.54 -12.68 18.52
CA GLY A 171 27.94 -14.09 18.42
C GLY A 171 26.98 -14.94 17.57
N GLY A 172 26.37 -14.34 16.54
CA GLY A 172 25.44 -15.01 15.62
C GLY A 172 24.03 -15.18 16.17
N ARG A 173 23.69 -14.50 17.27
CA ARG A 173 22.35 -14.51 17.89
C ARG A 173 21.66 -13.17 17.66
N ALA A 174 20.34 -13.14 17.84
CA ALA A 174 19.63 -11.87 17.86
C ALA A 174 20.26 -10.91 18.89
N PRO A 175 20.40 -9.61 18.58
CA PRO A 175 20.97 -8.64 19.51
C PRO A 175 20.13 -8.59 20.79
N ALA A 176 20.74 -8.20 21.92
CA ALA A 176 20.05 -8.16 23.21
C ALA A 176 18.90 -7.14 23.26
N GLN A 177 18.96 -6.11 22.42
CA GLN A 177 17.95 -5.04 22.31
C GLN A 177 17.53 -4.86 20.84
N PRO A 178 16.81 -5.83 20.25
CA PRO A 178 16.34 -5.73 18.87
C PRO A 178 15.38 -4.55 18.67
N GLU A 179 14.75 -4.09 19.76
CA GLU A 179 13.80 -3.00 19.74
C GLU A 179 14.46 -1.66 19.32
N ALA A 180 15.76 -1.50 19.56
CA ALA A 180 16.50 -0.31 19.14
C ALA A 180 16.57 -0.13 17.61
N LEU A 181 16.38 -1.22 16.86
CA LEU A 181 16.38 -1.21 15.40
C LEU A 181 14.97 -0.99 14.83
N LEU A 182 13.94 -0.84 15.65
CA LEU A 182 12.57 -0.61 15.18
C LEU A 182 12.41 0.82 14.63
N PRO A 183 11.63 1.02 13.55
CA PRO A 183 11.49 2.33 12.90
C PRO A 183 11.16 3.51 13.83
N TRP A 184 10.30 3.27 14.81
CA TRP A 184 9.86 4.26 15.81
C TRP A 184 10.88 4.50 16.93
N ASN A 185 11.91 3.67 17.05
CA ASN A 185 12.98 3.80 18.06
C ASN A 185 14.30 4.30 17.45
N LEU A 186 14.39 4.42 16.13
CA LEU A 186 15.57 4.99 15.46
C LEU A 186 15.76 6.46 15.86
N THR A 187 17.01 6.91 15.92
CA THR A 187 17.31 8.34 16.01
C THR A 187 16.98 9.03 14.69
N GLU A 188 16.86 10.36 14.71
CA GLU A 188 16.64 11.14 13.49
C GLU A 188 17.77 10.97 12.48
N ASP A 189 19.01 10.90 12.95
CA ASP A 189 20.19 10.69 12.11
C ASP A 189 20.21 9.29 11.50
N GLN A 190 19.80 8.27 12.26
CA GLN A 190 19.63 6.92 11.72
C GLN A 190 18.53 6.86 10.67
N ARG A 191 17.38 7.53 10.90
CA ARG A 191 16.30 7.60 9.91
C ARG A 191 16.75 8.29 8.63
N ARG A 192 17.47 9.41 8.74
CA ARG A 192 18.08 10.10 7.59
C ARG A 192 19.06 9.20 6.84
N ALA A 193 20.00 8.59 7.55
CA ALA A 193 21.03 7.73 6.96
C ALA A 193 20.45 6.46 6.32
N TRP A 194 19.30 5.98 6.80
CA TRP A 194 18.65 4.76 6.30
C TRP A 194 17.46 5.07 5.40
N SER A 195 17.30 6.30 4.93
CA SER A 195 16.19 6.68 4.05
C SER A 195 16.18 5.88 2.75
N LEU A 196 14.99 5.63 2.23
CA LEU A 196 14.76 5.06 0.90
C LEU A 196 15.18 6.02 -0.22
N GLU A 197 15.06 7.32 0.02
CA GLU A 197 15.53 8.36 -0.89
C GLU A 197 17.01 8.65 -0.58
N PRO A 198 17.89 8.70 -1.60
CA PRO A 198 19.24 9.19 -1.38
C PRO A 198 19.17 10.61 -0.82
N PRO A 199 20.06 10.99 0.12
CA PRO A 199 20.09 12.37 0.59
C PRO A 199 20.23 13.29 -0.62
N SER A 200 19.35 14.28 -0.73
CA SER A 200 19.54 15.36 -1.70
C SER A 200 20.84 16.06 -1.34
N ASP A 201 21.83 16.03 -2.23
CA ASP A 201 23.07 16.79 -2.10
C ASP A 201 22.76 18.29 -2.19
N ASP A 202 22.24 18.86 -1.11
CA ASP A 202 22.22 20.31 -0.88
C ASP A 202 23.55 20.69 -0.20
N SER A 203 24.64 20.47 -0.94
CA SER A 203 25.97 20.95 -0.58
C SER A 203 26.69 21.41 -1.83
N SER A 204 26.21 22.52 -2.39
CA SER A 204 27.05 23.42 -3.20
C SER A 204 28.01 24.15 -2.25
N GLU A 205 29.04 23.46 -1.78
CA GLU A 205 30.24 24.13 -1.29
C GLU A 205 31.20 24.30 -2.47
N CYS A 206 31.31 25.55 -2.90
CA CYS A 206 32.28 26.03 -3.88
C CYS A 206 33.69 25.85 -3.32
N GLY A 207 34.39 24.79 -3.75
CA GLY A 207 35.81 24.56 -3.47
C GLY A 207 36.61 24.59 -4.76
N THR A 208 37.22 25.74 -5.05
CA THR A 208 38.17 25.94 -6.15
C THR A 208 39.50 25.26 -5.81
N GLY A 209 39.99 24.38 -6.69
CA GLY A 209 41.33 23.78 -6.57
C GLY A 209 41.72 23.05 -7.84
N ALA A 210 42.78 23.53 -8.50
CA ALA A 210 43.23 23.14 -9.84
C ALA A 210 44.35 22.07 -9.83
N ALA A 211 44.48 21.38 -10.97
CA ALA A 211 45.59 20.56 -11.49
C ALA A 211 45.92 19.26 -10.72
N ASP A 212 46.29 18.12 -11.33
CA ASP A 212 47.07 17.90 -12.55
C ASP A 212 46.83 16.45 -13.08
N GLY A 213 47.21 16.19 -14.34
CA GLY A 213 46.76 15.05 -15.14
C GLY A 213 47.44 13.67 -14.96
N GLY A 214 46.98 12.71 -15.78
CA GLY A 214 47.56 11.36 -15.83
C GLY A 214 46.74 10.33 -16.63
N SER A 215 47.06 10.24 -17.92
CA SER A 215 46.83 9.17 -18.92
C SER A 215 46.14 7.83 -18.54
N GLY A 216 45.16 7.46 -19.37
CA GLY A 216 45.14 6.19 -20.13
C GLY A 216 44.55 4.94 -19.47
N LEU A 217 43.39 4.48 -19.94
CA LEU A 217 43.24 3.26 -20.73
C LEU A 217 41.75 2.98 -20.99
N SER A 218 41.46 2.70 -22.25
CA SER A 218 40.18 2.32 -22.84
C SER A 218 39.82 0.87 -22.52
N GLU A 219 38.64 0.62 -21.97
CA GLU A 219 37.98 -0.68 -22.05
C GLU A 219 36.46 -0.53 -22.29
N GLU A 220 35.96 -1.55 -22.97
CA GLU A 220 34.80 -1.65 -23.84
C GLU A 220 33.42 -1.29 -23.26
N GLU A 221 32.65 -0.70 -24.17
CA GLU A 221 31.22 -0.40 -24.14
C GLU A 221 30.39 -1.70 -24.13
N SER A 222 29.62 -1.93 -23.06
CA SER A 222 28.57 -2.96 -23.01
C SER A 222 27.21 -2.29 -22.77
N THR A 223 26.51 -2.07 -23.87
CA THR A 223 25.14 -1.56 -23.93
C THR A 223 24.15 -2.47 -23.23
N VAL A 224 23.49 -1.96 -22.20
CA VAL A 224 22.25 -2.51 -21.61
C VAL A 224 21.13 -1.48 -21.85
N PRO A 225 19.93 -1.88 -22.29
CA PRO A 225 18.93 -0.92 -22.77
C PRO A 225 18.31 -0.10 -21.63
N THR A 226 18.32 1.21 -21.80
CA THR A 226 17.60 2.21 -21.01
C THR A 226 16.10 1.98 -21.15
N VAL A 227 15.40 1.74 -20.03
CA VAL A 227 13.95 1.86 -19.96
C VAL A 227 13.65 3.23 -19.36
N ASP A 228 13.15 4.13 -20.20
CA ASP A 228 12.72 5.47 -19.81
C ASP A 228 11.74 5.41 -18.63
N ARG A 229 12.14 6.02 -17.52
CA ARG A 229 11.25 6.38 -16.41
C ARG A 229 10.98 7.88 -16.54
N GLU A 230 9.85 8.22 -17.15
CA GLU A 230 9.26 9.55 -16.96
C GLU A 230 8.87 9.69 -15.48
N VAL A 231 9.66 10.47 -14.74
CA VAL A 231 9.32 10.93 -13.39
C VAL A 231 8.44 12.16 -13.54
N SER A 232 7.13 12.00 -13.36
CA SER A 232 6.22 13.12 -13.17
C SER A 232 6.31 13.59 -11.72
N HIS A 233 7.03 14.70 -11.51
CA HIS A 233 7.05 15.42 -10.25
C HIS A 233 5.66 15.97 -9.91
N ARG A 234 5.04 15.47 -8.84
CA ARG A 234 4.13 16.25 -8.01
C ARG A 234 4.62 16.18 -6.57
N GLY A 235 5.20 17.28 -6.11
CA GLY A 235 5.53 17.48 -4.71
C GLY A 235 4.26 17.51 -3.88
N GLY A 236 4.13 16.52 -3.00
CA GLY A 236 3.18 16.52 -1.90
C GLY A 236 3.98 16.25 -0.64
N ASP A 237 3.99 17.23 0.27
CA ASP A 237 4.57 17.18 1.60
C ASP A 237 4.04 15.96 2.38
N GLN A 238 4.82 14.87 2.38
CA GLN A 238 4.52 13.66 3.13
C GLN A 238 5.03 13.82 4.56
N ARG A 239 4.29 14.59 5.36
CA ARG A 239 4.38 14.38 6.81
C ARG A 239 3.99 12.95 7.11
N ALA A 240 4.92 12.22 7.73
CA ALA A 240 4.65 10.90 8.29
C ALA A 240 3.41 11.00 9.19
N PRO A 241 2.37 10.18 8.96
CA PRO A 241 1.22 10.16 9.86
C PRO A 241 1.67 9.67 11.23
N ASP A 242 1.17 10.31 12.30
CA ASP A 242 1.19 9.77 13.66
C ASP A 242 0.39 8.45 13.67
N ALA A 243 1.04 7.34 13.31
CA ALA A 243 0.41 6.05 13.09
C ALA A 243 0.88 5.02 14.12
N VAL A 244 -0.07 4.68 15.01
CA VAL A 244 -0.35 3.36 15.60
C VAL A 244 0.87 2.44 15.79
N ARG A 245 1.30 2.31 17.06
CA ARG A 245 2.15 1.20 17.50
C ARG A 245 1.47 -0.13 17.18
N PRO A 246 2.10 -1.07 16.45
CA PRO A 246 1.54 -2.39 16.30
C PRO A 246 1.58 -3.13 17.64
N ALA A 247 0.54 -3.91 17.93
CA ALA A 247 0.45 -4.74 19.14
C ALA A 247 1.62 -5.75 19.21
N HIS A 248 1.95 -6.17 20.45
CA HIS A 248 3.08 -7.00 20.92
C HIS A 248 3.72 -8.08 20.02
N GLY A 249 3.10 -8.53 18.92
CA GLY A 249 3.62 -9.59 18.05
C GLY A 249 4.84 -9.21 17.19
N PHE A 250 5.13 -7.92 16.97
CA PHE A 250 6.27 -7.50 16.14
C PHE A 250 7.63 -7.81 16.79
N THR A 251 7.74 -7.59 18.11
CA THR A 251 8.96 -7.87 18.87
C THR A 251 9.23 -9.37 18.96
N GLU A 252 8.18 -10.19 19.04
CA GLU A 252 8.31 -11.65 19.06
C GLU A 252 8.83 -12.22 17.74
N ALA A 253 8.43 -11.66 16.58
CA ALA A 253 8.93 -12.09 15.27
C ALA A 253 10.44 -11.85 15.11
N ILE A 254 10.97 -10.74 15.66
CA ILE A 254 12.41 -10.46 15.64
C ILE A 254 13.16 -11.37 16.63
N ARG A 255 12.58 -11.65 17.80
CA ARG A 255 13.18 -12.52 18.82
C ARG A 255 13.16 -14.01 18.42
N ALA A 256 12.12 -14.48 17.75
CA ALA A 256 11.93 -15.88 17.38
C ALA A 256 12.87 -16.37 16.25
N GLY A 257 13.46 -15.46 15.46
CA GLY A 257 14.49 -15.82 14.48
C GLY A 257 15.80 -16.36 15.08
N GLY A 258 15.97 -16.28 16.40
CA GLY A 258 17.16 -16.77 17.12
C GLY A 258 17.03 -18.16 17.74
N GLU A 259 15.84 -18.77 17.77
CA GLU A 259 15.65 -20.11 18.36
C GLU A 259 15.83 -21.22 17.32
N SER A 260 17.10 -21.51 17.02
CA SER A 260 17.47 -22.72 16.30
C SER A 260 17.28 -23.93 17.23
N ARG A 261 16.20 -24.70 17.08
CA ARG A 261 16.13 -26.04 17.69
C ARG A 261 17.11 -26.97 16.96
N PRO A 262 17.97 -27.73 17.68
CA PRO A 262 18.88 -28.64 17.03
C PRO A 262 18.09 -29.75 16.30
N PHE A 263 18.44 -29.94 15.03
CA PHE A 263 17.98 -31.02 14.17
C PHE A 263 18.45 -32.36 14.78
N ARG A 264 17.51 -33.21 15.17
CA ARG A 264 17.78 -34.57 15.64
C ARG A 264 17.49 -35.51 14.47
N GLU A 265 18.56 -36.06 13.87
CA GLU A 265 18.46 -37.17 12.93
C GLU A 265 17.79 -38.36 13.63
N GLN A 266 16.77 -38.93 12.99
CA GLN A 266 16.34 -40.30 13.24
C GLN A 266 16.47 -41.03 11.90
N GLY A 267 17.31 -42.06 11.89
CA GLY A 267 17.38 -43.06 10.83
C GLY A 267 16.29 -44.11 10.93
#